data_AF-A0A094IP78-F1
#
_entry.id   AF-A0A094IP78-F1
#
_cell.length_a   1.000
_cell.length_b   1.000
_cell.length_c   1.000
_cell.angle_alpha   90.00
_cell.angle_beta   90.00
_cell.angle_gamma   90.00
#
_symmetry.space_group_name_H-M   'P 1'
#
loop_
_entity.id
_entity.type
_entity.pdbx_description
1 polymer ?
#
loop_
_entity_poly.entity_id
_entity_poly.type
_entity_poly.pdbx_seq_one_letter_code
_entity_poly.pdbx_strand_id
1 'polypeptide(L)'
;MPLLRLRPIILSVIVMVLLALAWLPTGEFAPGDRTNKPQLYVSYEAATTPELDDVIFDVQQRIEQRHEWRIVEQPAAYAWQLTVRVEVAEQLVINGRLATPQAASEQRFKVQGPPAAQGALPEQFVKVLIDLVENGETARAGL
;
A
#
# COMPACT_ATOMS: atom_id res chain seq x y z
N MET A 1 39.74 18.06 -45.91
CA MET A 1 38.67 18.29 -44.89
C MET A 1 37.65 17.13 -44.84
N PRO A 2 38.06 15.89 -44.50
CA PRO A 2 37.12 14.76 -44.40
C PRO A 2 36.36 14.70 -43.06
N LEU A 3 36.90 15.31 -41.99
CA LEU A 3 36.31 15.30 -40.64
C LEU A 3 34.94 15.99 -40.55
N LEU A 4 34.68 17.02 -41.36
CA LEU A 4 33.39 17.74 -41.37
C LEU A 4 32.25 16.91 -41.99
N ARG A 5 32.56 15.93 -42.84
CA ARG A 5 31.56 15.04 -43.46
C ARG A 5 31.18 13.85 -42.58
N LEU A 6 32.01 13.49 -41.59
CA LEU A 6 31.77 12.35 -40.70
C LEU A 6 30.88 12.70 -39.49
N ARG A 7 30.84 13.98 -39.09
CA ARG A 7 30.03 14.50 -37.98
C ARG A 7 28.55 14.05 -37.98
N PRO A 8 27.79 14.17 -39.08
CA PRO A 8 26.38 13.76 -39.09
C PRO A 8 26.21 12.24 -38.92
N ILE A 9 27.17 11.45 -39.41
CA ILE A 9 27.16 9.98 -39.26
C ILE A 9 27.39 9.61 -37.79
N ILE A 10 28.39 10.24 -37.15
CA ILE A 10 28.68 10.02 -35.72
C ILE A 10 27.46 10.39 -34.86
N LEU A 11 26.82 11.53 -35.14
CA LEU A 11 25.59 11.94 -34.44
C LEU A 11 24.47 10.92 -34.62
N SER A 12 24.28 10.40 -35.84
CA SER A 12 23.25 9.39 -36.12
C SER A 12 23.52 8.09 -35.36
N VAL A 13 24.78 7.65 -35.30
CA VAL A 13 25.18 6.47 -34.53
C VAL A 13 24.94 6.68 -33.03
N ILE A 14 25.30 7.85 -32.48
CA ILE A 14 25.03 8.19 -31.08
C ILE A 14 23.52 8.15 -30.79
N VAL A 15 22.70 8.74 -31.65
CA VAL A 15 21.23 8.74 -31.49
C VAL A 15 20.67 7.32 -31.57
N MET A 16 21.13 6.48 -32.51
CA MET A 16 20.72 5.08 -32.57
C MET A 16 21.12 4.30 -31.31
N VAL A 17 22.31 4.53 -30.77
CA VAL A 17 22.76 3.89 -29.53
C VAL A 17 21.90 4.34 -28.35
N LEU A 18 21.61 5.64 -28.22
CA LEU A 18 20.73 6.14 -27.16
C LEU A 18 19.31 5.57 -27.24
N LEU A 19 18.76 5.42 -28.44
CA LEU A 19 17.45 4.79 -28.67
C LEU A 19 17.47 3.30 -28.32
N ALA A 20 18.53 2.58 -28.68
CA ALA A 20 18.71 1.18 -28.32
C ALA A 20 18.83 1.00 -26.80
N LEU A 21 19.58 1.87 -26.13
CA LEU A 21 19.70 1.88 -24.67
C LEU A 21 18.39 2.24 -23.97
N ALA A 22 17.56 3.11 -24.55
CA ALA A 22 16.24 3.44 -24.02
C ALA A 22 15.24 2.28 -24.12
N TRP A 23 15.46 1.35 -25.05
CA TRP A 23 14.65 0.13 -25.22
C TRP A 23 15.22 -1.09 -24.49
N LEU A 24 16.41 -0.99 -23.89
CA LEU A 24 16.90 -2.04 -23.03
C LEU A 24 15.98 -2.16 -21.81
N PRO A 25 15.63 -3.38 -21.37
CA PRO A 25 14.83 -3.58 -20.18
C PRO A 25 15.59 -2.98 -19.00
N THR A 26 15.09 -1.87 -18.47
CA THR A 26 15.66 -1.13 -17.35
C THR A 26 15.39 -1.89 -16.05
N GLY A 27 15.99 -3.06 -15.89
CA GLY A 27 15.99 -3.84 -14.65
C GLY A 27 14.61 -4.37 -14.21
N GLU A 28 14.62 -5.49 -13.50
CA GLU A 28 13.44 -6.02 -12.81
C GLU A 28 13.17 -5.20 -11.55
N PHE A 29 12.76 -3.93 -11.69
CA PHE A 29 12.19 -3.22 -10.54
C PHE A 29 10.96 -3.99 -10.10
N ALA A 30 10.88 -4.36 -8.82
CA ALA A 30 9.66 -4.94 -8.28
C ALA A 30 8.51 -3.93 -8.48
N PRO A 31 7.25 -4.37 -8.61
CA PRO A 31 6.11 -3.45 -8.68
C PRO A 31 6.09 -2.41 -7.55
N GLY A 32 6.63 -2.80 -6.38
CA GLY A 32 7.08 -1.97 -5.25
C GLY A 32 7.80 -0.68 -5.65
N ASP A 33 8.89 -0.82 -6.40
CA ASP A 33 9.88 0.24 -6.65
C ASP A 33 9.47 1.16 -7.81
N ARG A 34 8.37 0.84 -8.50
CA ARG A 34 7.85 1.61 -9.64
C ARG A 34 6.82 2.66 -9.22
N THR A 35 6.44 2.71 -7.95
CA THR A 35 5.43 3.64 -7.44
C THR A 35 5.80 4.21 -6.08
N ASN A 36 5.52 5.50 -5.88
CA ASN A 36 5.67 6.16 -4.59
C ASN A 36 4.45 5.97 -3.68
N LYS A 37 3.40 5.29 -4.15
CA LYS A 37 2.20 5.03 -3.35
C LYS A 37 2.42 3.80 -2.47
N PRO A 38 2.06 3.85 -1.18
CA PRO A 38 2.13 2.66 -0.34
C PRO A 38 1.20 1.59 -0.91
N GLN A 39 1.73 0.36 -0.98
CA GLN A 39 1.00 -0.81 -1.42
C GLN A 39 0.48 -1.54 -0.20
N LEU A 40 -0.82 -1.87 -0.18
CA LEU A 40 -1.50 -2.45 0.98
C LEU A 40 -2.22 -3.74 0.57
N TYR A 41 -1.87 -4.84 1.22
CA TYR A 41 -2.62 -6.07 1.21
C TYR A 41 -3.54 -6.07 2.45
N VAL A 42 -4.82 -6.35 2.25
CA VAL A 42 -5.79 -6.40 3.36
C VAL A 42 -6.43 -7.78 3.42
N SER A 43 -6.43 -8.37 4.60
CA SER A 43 -7.11 -9.62 4.92
C SER A 43 -8.14 -9.38 6.02
N TYR A 44 -9.35 -9.89 5.84
CA TYR A 44 -10.44 -9.79 6.81
C TYR A 44 -10.68 -11.16 7.45
N GLU A 45 -10.65 -11.24 8.78
CA GLU A 45 -11.08 -12.43 9.49
C GLU A 45 -12.61 -12.54 9.44
N ALA A 46 -13.13 -13.75 9.20
CA ALA A 46 -14.56 -13.98 9.05
C ALA A 46 -15.33 -13.52 10.30
N ALA A 47 -16.41 -12.77 10.08
CA ALA A 47 -17.30 -12.38 11.16
C ALA A 47 -18.04 -13.59 11.72
N THR A 48 -18.40 -13.52 13.00
CA THR A 48 -19.23 -14.54 13.64
C THR A 48 -20.73 -14.24 13.49
N THR A 49 -21.10 -12.98 13.17
CA THR A 49 -22.50 -12.53 13.03
C THR A 49 -22.69 -11.58 11.83
N PRO A 50 -23.89 -11.50 11.24
CA PRO A 50 -24.16 -10.60 10.10
C PRO A 50 -23.94 -9.12 10.41
N GLU A 51 -24.24 -8.69 11.64
CA GLU A 51 -24.00 -7.29 12.08
C GLU A 51 -22.51 -6.94 12.05
N LEU A 52 -21.64 -7.92 12.33
CA LEU A 52 -20.19 -7.74 12.25
C LEU A 52 -19.70 -7.73 10.80
N ASP A 53 -20.36 -8.46 9.90
CA ASP A 53 -20.06 -8.40 8.46
C ASP A 53 -20.33 -7.00 7.91
N ASP A 54 -21.40 -6.32 8.33
CA ASP A 54 -21.69 -4.94 7.92
C ASP A 54 -20.56 -3.97 8.33
N VAL A 55 -20.01 -4.15 9.54
CA VAL A 55 -18.88 -3.35 10.04
C VAL A 55 -17.60 -3.64 9.25
N ILE A 56 -17.32 -4.92 8.96
CA ILE A 56 -16.19 -5.31 8.11
C ILE A 56 -16.33 -4.70 6.72
N PHE A 57 -17.53 -4.76 6.15
CA PHE A 57 -17.83 -4.22 4.84
C PHE A 57 -17.61 -2.69 4.79
N ASP A 58 -18.05 -1.94 5.80
CA ASP A 58 -17.80 -0.49 5.87
C ASP A 58 -16.29 -0.19 5.98
N VAL A 59 -15.54 -0.94 6.79
CA VAL A 59 -14.08 -0.82 6.85
C VAL A 59 -13.45 -1.09 5.48
N GLN A 60 -13.88 -2.15 4.80
CA GLN A 60 -13.39 -2.50 3.47
C GLN A 60 -13.65 -1.38 2.46
N GLN A 61 -14.90 -0.91 2.36
CA GLN A 61 -15.28 0.16 1.43
C GLN A 61 -14.46 1.43 1.66
N ARG A 62 -14.25 1.81 2.93
CA ARG A 62 -13.46 3.00 3.26
C ARG A 62 -11.99 2.85 2.92
N ILE A 63 -11.41 1.66 3.06
CA ILE A 63 -10.02 1.40 2.65
C ILE A 63 -9.91 1.43 1.11
N GLU A 64 -10.82 0.78 0.40
CA GLU A 64 -10.81 0.71 -1.08
C GLU A 64 -11.03 2.08 -1.74
N GLN A 65 -11.80 2.96 -1.11
CA GLN A 65 -12.04 4.33 -1.60
C GLN A 65 -10.79 5.23 -1.47
N ARG A 66 -9.73 4.81 -0.75
CA ARG A 66 -8.52 5.62 -0.60
C ARG A 66 -7.64 5.51 -1.83
N HIS A 67 -7.66 6.56 -2.66
CA HIS A 67 -6.81 6.68 -3.85
C HIS A 67 -5.32 6.91 -3.56
N GLU A 68 -4.98 7.20 -2.31
CA GLU A 68 -3.60 7.38 -1.85
C GLU A 68 -2.85 6.05 -1.80
N TRP A 69 -3.58 4.95 -1.62
CA TRP A 69 -3.00 3.61 -1.51
C TRP A 69 -3.26 2.81 -2.77
N ARG A 70 -2.41 1.82 -2.99
CA ARG A 70 -2.63 0.80 -4.00
C ARG A 70 -2.91 -0.52 -3.33
N ILE A 71 -4.16 -0.99 -3.44
CA ILE A 71 -4.54 -2.30 -2.92
C ILE A 71 -3.93 -3.38 -3.80
N VAL A 72 -3.30 -4.37 -3.18
CA VAL A 72 -2.77 -5.56 -3.86
C VAL A 72 -3.64 -6.77 -3.52
N GLU A 73 -3.85 -7.65 -4.49
CA GLU A 73 -4.74 -8.82 -4.33
C GLU A 73 -4.08 -9.96 -3.56
N GLN A 74 -2.74 -10.01 -3.55
CA GLN A 74 -1.96 -11.09 -2.94
C GLN A 74 -0.93 -10.52 -1.98
N PRO A 75 -0.61 -11.26 -0.90
CA PRO A 75 0.44 -10.85 0.03
C PRO A 75 1.77 -10.78 -0.71
N ALA A 76 2.44 -9.65 -0.60
CA ALA A 76 3.72 -9.39 -1.26
C ALA A 76 4.71 -8.77 -0.28
N ALA A 77 6.00 -9.06 -0.46
CA ALA A 77 7.06 -8.56 0.42
C ALA A 77 7.23 -7.03 0.36
N TYR A 78 6.78 -6.38 -0.72
CA TYR A 78 6.83 -4.93 -0.88
C TYR A 78 5.57 -4.23 -0.36
N ALA A 79 4.55 -4.97 0.08
CA ALA A 79 3.26 -4.44 0.50
C ALA A 79 3.10 -4.51 2.03
N TRP A 80 2.47 -3.49 2.58
CA TRP A 80 1.96 -3.50 3.95
C TRP A 80 0.92 -4.60 4.08
N GLN A 81 0.91 -5.32 5.19
CA GLN A 81 -0.07 -6.38 5.42
C GLN A 81 -0.97 -5.99 6.58
N LEU A 82 -2.25 -5.78 6.30
CA LEU A 82 -3.27 -5.46 7.29
C LEU A 82 -4.19 -6.65 7.49
N THR A 83 -4.25 -7.16 8.72
CA THR A 83 -5.29 -8.09 9.16
C THR A 83 -6.30 -7.36 10.01
N VAL A 84 -7.57 -7.42 9.60
CA VAL A 84 -8.70 -6.81 10.30
C VAL A 84 -9.56 -7.91 10.91
N ARG A 85 -9.87 -7.78 12.20
CA ARG A 85 -10.78 -8.67 12.92
C ARG A 85 -11.77 -7.84 13.71
N VAL A 86 -13.06 -8.14 13.55
CA VAL A 86 -14.13 -7.45 14.29
C VAL A 86 -14.78 -8.44 15.25
N GLU A 87 -14.94 -8.00 16.50
CA GLU A 87 -15.50 -8.81 17.57
C GLU A 87 -16.52 -8.00 18.36
N VAL A 88 -17.55 -8.70 18.86
CA VAL A 88 -18.53 -8.14 19.80
C VAL A 88 -18.51 -9.01 21.06
N ALA A 89 -18.15 -8.38 22.17
CA ALA A 89 -18.34 -8.93 23.51
C ALA A 89 -19.26 -7.98 24.28
N GLU A 90 -18.72 -7.14 25.17
CA GLU A 90 -19.47 -6.05 25.83
C GLU A 90 -19.49 -4.76 24.99
N GLN A 91 -18.50 -4.62 24.10
CA GLN A 91 -18.30 -3.50 23.21
C GLN A 91 -17.99 -4.03 21.81
N LEU A 92 -18.26 -3.22 20.79
CA LEU A 92 -17.82 -3.48 19.43
C LEU A 92 -16.33 -3.11 19.35
N VAL A 93 -15.50 -4.06 18.91
CA VAL A 93 -14.05 -3.90 18.82
C VAL A 93 -13.58 -4.24 17.42
N ILE A 94 -12.84 -3.33 16.80
CA ILE A 94 -12.13 -3.54 15.54
C ILE A 94 -10.64 -3.64 15.85
N ASN A 95 -10.06 -4.82 15.65
CA ASN A 95 -8.65 -5.09 15.83
C ASN A 95 -7.94 -5.01 14.48
N GLY A 96 -6.85 -4.23 14.44
CA GLY A 96 -5.98 -4.09 13.29
C GLY A 96 -4.58 -4.59 13.62
N ARG A 97 -4.03 -5.43 12.75
CA ARG A 97 -2.65 -5.89 12.80
C ARG A 97 -1.97 -5.48 11.51
N LEU A 98 -1.04 -4.55 11.61
CA LEU A 98 -0.32 -3.97 10.48
C LEU A 98 1.14 -4.42 10.52
N ALA A 99 1.58 -5.18 9.53
CA ALA A 99 2.97 -5.54 9.34
C ALA A 99 3.61 -4.70 8.24
N THR A 100 4.82 -4.21 8.50
CA THR A 100 5.57 -3.40 7.52
C THR A 100 6.23 -4.29 6.46
N PRO A 101 6.45 -3.79 5.23
CA PRO A 101 7.07 -4.58 4.15
C PRO A 101 8.51 -5.04 4.44
N GLN A 102 9.30 -4.23 5.17
CA GLN A 102 10.76 -4.39 5.26
C GLN A 102 11.28 -4.62 6.68
N ALA A 103 10.47 -4.35 7.71
CA ALA A 103 10.81 -4.67 9.09
C ALA A 103 9.83 -5.71 9.62
N ALA A 104 10.33 -6.68 10.39
CA ALA A 104 9.52 -7.63 11.16
C ALA A 104 8.76 -6.96 12.32
N SER A 105 8.49 -5.67 12.22
CA SER A 105 7.71 -4.90 13.17
C SER A 105 6.23 -5.06 12.82
N GLU A 106 5.51 -5.67 13.75
CA GLU A 106 4.06 -5.80 13.70
C GLU A 106 3.47 -4.77 14.67
N GLN A 107 2.66 -3.87 14.14
CA GLN A 107 1.92 -2.90 14.93
C GLN A 107 0.50 -3.40 15.12
N ARG A 108 0.09 -3.53 16.39
CA ARG A 108 -1.27 -3.90 16.76
C ARG A 108 -1.98 -2.68 17.31
N PHE A 109 -3.16 -2.42 16.77
CA PHE A 109 -4.02 -1.35 17.24
C PHE A 109 -5.46 -1.83 17.30
N LYS A 110 -6.27 -1.17 18.13
CA LYS A 110 -7.68 -1.48 18.26
C LYS A 110 -8.48 -0.21 18.43
N VAL A 111 -9.69 -0.23 17.90
CA VAL A 111 -10.70 0.80 18.09
C VAL A 111 -11.93 0.14 18.69
N GLN A 112 -12.43 0.68 19.79
CA GLN A 112 -13.55 0.08 20.52
C GLN A 112 -14.58 1.14 20.93
N GLY A 113 -15.84 0.75 20.96
CA GLY A 113 -16.93 1.61 21.38
C GLY A 113 -18.21 0.85 21.69
N PRO A 114 -19.24 1.55 22.21
CA PRO A 114 -20.56 0.94 22.38
C PRO A 114 -21.10 0.47 21.02
N PRO A 115 -21.91 -0.61 20.95
CA PRO A 115 -22.47 -1.10 19.69
C PRO A 115 -23.22 -0.03 18.88
N ALA A 116 -23.87 0.91 19.57
CA ALA A 116 -24.54 2.06 18.94
C ALA A 116 -23.60 2.97 18.12
N ALA A 117 -22.28 2.90 18.34
CA ALA A 117 -21.26 3.65 17.62
C ALA A 117 -20.75 2.92 16.35
N GLN A 118 -21.39 1.83 15.92
CA GLN A 118 -20.95 1.02 14.77
C GLN A 118 -20.69 1.82 13.49
N GLY A 119 -21.41 2.91 13.24
CA GLY A 119 -21.20 3.75 12.05
C GLY A 119 -19.98 4.67 12.12
N ALA A 120 -19.40 4.89 13.31
CA ALA A 120 -18.27 5.80 13.52
C ALA A 120 -16.94 5.05 13.74
N LEU A 121 -16.98 3.81 14.25
CA LEU A 121 -15.76 3.04 14.51
C LEU A 121 -14.95 2.71 13.25
N PRO A 122 -15.56 2.36 12.08
CA PRO A 122 -14.81 2.15 10.84
C PRO A 122 -14.00 3.38 10.42
N GLU A 123 -14.57 4.58 10.56
CA GLU A 123 -13.87 5.82 10.25
C GLU A 123 -12.67 6.05 11.16
N GLN A 124 -12.86 5.86 12.47
CA GLN A 124 -11.77 5.98 13.44
C GLN A 124 -10.67 4.95 13.19
N PHE A 125 -11.04 3.72 12.86
CA PHE A 125 -10.10 2.65 12.52
C PHE A 125 -9.24 3.01 11.31
N VAL A 126 -9.87 3.49 10.23
CA VAL A 126 -9.16 3.91 9.01
C VAL A 126 -8.26 5.11 9.29
N LYS A 127 -8.69 6.05 10.15
CA LYS A 127 -7.84 7.18 10.56
C LYS A 127 -6.56 6.71 11.25
N VAL A 128 -6.67 5.81 12.22
CA VAL A 128 -5.49 5.23 12.89
C VAL A 128 -4.60 4.49 11.90
N LEU A 129 -5.19 3.72 10.98
CA LEU A 129 -4.44 3.03 9.93
C LEU A 129 -3.64 4.00 9.05
N ILE A 130 -4.22 5.14 8.67
CA ILE A 130 -3.53 6.18 7.89
C ILE A 130 -2.34 6.71 8.66
N ASP A 131 -2.55 7.13 9.91
CA ASP A 131 -1.47 7.67 10.75
C ASP A 131 -0.32 6.65 10.88
N LEU A 132 -0.61 5.35 11.00
CA LEU A 132 0.42 4.31 11.11
C LEU A 132 1.19 4.10 9.80
N VAL A 133 0.51 4.07 8.66
CA VAL A 133 1.15 3.91 7.35
C VAL A 133 2.00 5.14 7.02
N GLU A 134 1.49 6.36 7.23
CA GLU A 134 2.21 7.60 6.96
C GLU A 134 3.45 7.76 7.85
N ASN A 135 3.34 7.46 9.15
CA ASN A 135 4.48 7.48 10.05
C ASN A 135 5.53 6.42 9.66
N GLY A 136 5.08 5.25 9.21
CA GLY A 136 5.95 4.19 8.73
C GLY A 136 6.71 4.57 7.45
N GLU A 137 6.02 5.17 6.48
CA GLU A 137 6.62 5.67 5.24
C GLU A 137 7.59 6.84 5.50
N THR A 138 7.26 7.74 6.43
CA THR A 138 8.17 8.84 6.82
C THR A 138 9.45 8.30 7.46
N ALA A 139 9.34 7.28 8.34
CA ALA A 139 10.50 6.62 8.92
C ALA A 139 11.37 5.90 7.87
N ARG A 140 10.75 5.40 6.79
CA ARG A 140 11.45 4.78 5.66
C ARG A 140 12.13 5.80 4.75
N ALA A 141 11.50 6.95 4.49
CA ALA A 141 12.03 8.00 3.62
C ALA A 141 13.14 8.86 4.26
N GLY A 142 13.25 8.83 5.60
CA GLY A 142 14.29 9.52 6.38
C GLY A 142 15.60 8.75 6.56
N LEU A 143 15.72 7.55 5.97
CA LEU A 143 16.93 6.73 5.88
C LEU A 143 17.51 6.80 4.46
#